data_AF-A0A2D6G732-F1
#
_entry.id   AF-A0A2D6G732-F1
#
_cell.length_a   1.000
_cell.length_b   1.000
_cell.length_c   1.000
_cell.angle_alpha   90.00
_cell.angle_beta   90.00
_cell.angle_gamma   90.00
#
_symmetry.space_group_name_H-M   'P 1'
#
loop_
_entity.id
_entity.type
_entity.pdbx_description
1 polymer ?
#
loop_
_entity_poly.entity_id
_entity_poly.type
_entity_poly.pdbx_seq_one_letter_code
_entity_poly.pdbx_strand_id
1 'polypeptide(L)'
;MFAGSLYNFYKHGFYVFRIIKKNKDIDLENFIKRIKIKTLLIWGETDEYFSMLQARKFNKLIRNSELKIIKGNHDWCLLYPEKIREILENENN
;
A
#
# COMPACT_ATOMS: atom_id res chain seq x y z
N MET A 1 -20.34 24.93 11.47
CA MET A 1 -19.50 24.20 10.48
C MET A 1 -18.32 23.46 11.10
N PHE A 2 -17.58 24.02 12.08
CA PHE A 2 -16.39 23.37 12.66
C PHE A 2 -16.66 22.09 13.48
N ALA A 3 -17.77 22.02 14.23
CA ALA A 3 -18.08 20.86 15.08
C ALA A 3 -18.33 19.55 14.32
N GLY A 4 -18.93 19.62 13.12
CA GLY A 4 -19.20 18.44 12.29
C GLY A 4 -17.95 17.86 11.62
N SER A 5 -17.03 18.72 11.16
CA SER A 5 -15.74 18.32 10.61
C SER A 5 -14.88 17.60 11.66
N LEU A 6 -14.82 18.16 12.86
CA LEU A 6 -14.06 17.60 13.97
C LEU A 6 -14.64 16.27 14.47
N TYR A 7 -15.98 16.17 14.57
CA TYR A 7 -16.66 14.92 14.91
C TYR A 7 -16.40 13.80 13.90
N ASN A 8 -16.45 14.12 12.59
CA ASN A 8 -16.13 13.16 11.54
C ASN A 8 -14.66 12.72 11.62
N PHE A 9 -13.73 13.65 11.82
CA PHE A 9 -12.31 13.33 11.99
C PHE A 9 -12.08 12.37 13.17
N TYR A 10 -12.65 12.66 14.35
CA TYR A 10 -12.50 11.78 15.51
C TYR A 10 -13.19 10.43 15.31
N LYS A 11 -14.45 10.41 14.85
CA LYS A 11 -15.21 9.18 14.66
C LYS A 11 -14.55 8.25 13.64
N HIS A 12 -14.10 8.79 12.51
CA HIS A 12 -13.43 8.01 11.47
C HIS A 12 -12.01 7.61 11.88
N GLY A 13 -11.26 8.51 12.53
CA GLY A 13 -9.95 8.20 13.09
C GLY A 13 -10.00 7.05 14.11
N PHE A 14 -10.94 7.10 15.05
CA PHE A 14 -11.17 6.01 16.02
C PHE A 14 -11.58 4.70 15.35
N TYR A 15 -12.43 4.77 14.31
CA TYR A 15 -12.82 3.58 13.57
C TYR A 15 -11.62 2.93 12.85
N VAL A 16 -10.83 3.71 12.12
CA VAL A 16 -9.62 3.25 11.42
C VAL A 16 -8.63 2.65 12.41
N PHE A 17 -8.34 3.36 13.51
CA PHE A 17 -7.47 2.86 14.58
C PHE A 17 -7.96 1.52 15.15
N ARG A 18 -9.27 1.37 15.37
CA ARG A 18 -9.86 0.12 15.86
C ARG A 18 -9.68 -1.03 14.88
N ILE A 19 -9.82 -0.77 13.57
CA ILE A 19 -9.60 -1.77 12.52
C ILE A 19 -8.11 -2.16 12.45
N ILE A 20 -7.19 -1.21 12.46
CA ILE A 20 -5.75 -1.50 12.48
C ILE A 20 -5.40 -2.35 13.71
N LYS A 21 -5.86 -1.94 14.91
CA LYS A 21 -5.63 -2.69 16.16
C LYS A 21 -6.20 -4.11 16.12
N LYS A 22 -7.36 -4.31 15.49
CA LYS A 22 -8.00 -5.63 15.35
C LYS A 22 -7.21 -6.55 14.41
N ASN A 23 -6.60 -6.00 13.37
CA ASN A 23 -5.96 -6.78 12.31
C ASN A 23 -4.42 -6.81 12.41
N LYS A 24 -3.82 -6.16 13.41
CA LYS A 24 -2.35 -6.05 13.55
C LYS A 24 -1.61 -7.39 13.61
N ASP A 25 -2.26 -8.43 14.12
CA ASP A 25 -1.68 -9.77 14.32
C ASP A 25 -2.03 -10.75 13.19
N ILE A 26 -2.72 -10.28 12.14
CA ILE A 26 -3.05 -11.12 10.99
C ILE A 26 -1.78 -11.33 10.16
N ASP A 27 -1.30 -12.57 10.14
CA ASP A 27 -0.23 -12.99 9.25
C ASP A 27 -0.81 -13.63 7.97
N LEU A 28 -0.56 -12.98 6.83
CA LEU A 28 -0.97 -13.46 5.51
C LEU A 28 0.21 -14.03 4.70
N GLU A 29 1.39 -14.20 5.29
CA GLU A 29 2.59 -14.65 4.57
C GLU A 29 2.37 -15.97 3.82
N ASN A 30 1.69 -16.93 4.44
CA ASN A 30 1.38 -18.21 3.80
C ASN A 30 0.45 -18.08 2.59
N PHE A 31 -0.42 -17.06 2.57
CA PHE A 31 -1.29 -16.78 1.42
C PHE A 31 -0.52 -16.06 0.32
N ILE A 32 0.34 -15.11 0.67
CA ILE A 32 1.17 -14.36 -0.29
C ILE A 32 2.07 -15.30 -1.10
N LYS A 33 2.68 -16.31 -0.44
CA LYS A 33 3.51 -17.34 -1.10
C LYS A 33 2.75 -18.15 -2.16
N ARG A 34 1.42 -18.16 -2.14
CA ARG A 34 0.59 -18.91 -3.11
C ARG A 34 0.37 -18.15 -4.42
N ILE A 35 0.72 -16.87 -4.49
CA ILE A 35 0.62 -16.06 -5.71
C ILE A 35 1.67 -16.54 -6.73
N LYS A 36 1.20 -17.05 -7.88
CA LYS A 36 2.06 -17.61 -8.94
C LYS A 36 2.09 -16.78 -10.23
N ILE A 37 1.12 -15.88 -10.40
CA ILE A 37 1.00 -15.05 -11.60
C ILE A 37 2.02 -13.92 -11.60
N LYS A 38 2.35 -13.36 -12.78
CA LYS A 38 3.18 -12.15 -12.89
C LYS A 38 2.50 -11.06 -12.06
N THR A 39 3.24 -10.48 -11.11
CA THR A 39 2.71 -9.52 -10.15
C THR A 39 3.60 -8.28 -10.11
N LEU A 40 3.06 -7.11 -10.37
CA LEU A 40 3.78 -5.87 -10.15
C LEU A 40 3.42 -5.30 -8.77
N LEU A 41 4.42 -5.07 -7.94
CA LEU A 41 4.32 -4.34 -6.68
C LEU A 41 4.79 -2.91 -6.92
N ILE A 42 3.97 -1.91 -6.56
CA ILE A 42 4.33 -0.50 -6.64
C ILE A 42 4.26 0.09 -5.24
N TRP A 43 5.30 0.82 -4.83
CA TRP A 43 5.43 1.27 -3.44
C TRP A 43 5.96 2.70 -3.35
N GLY A 44 5.43 3.48 -2.42
CA GLY A 44 5.93 4.82 -2.09
C GLY A 44 7.23 4.72 -1.28
N GLU A 45 8.27 5.43 -1.69
CA GLU A 45 9.58 5.45 -1.03
C GLU A 45 9.49 5.86 0.46
N THR A 46 8.58 6.77 0.79
CA THR A 46 8.39 7.31 2.13
C THR A 46 7.03 6.93 2.72
N ASP A 47 6.50 5.76 2.37
CA ASP A 47 5.23 5.26 2.93
C ASP A 47 5.34 5.08 4.45
N GLU A 48 4.53 5.85 5.16
CA GLU A 48 4.49 5.97 6.62
C GLU A 48 3.65 4.87 7.29
N TYR A 49 2.79 4.19 6.54
CA TYR A 49 1.94 3.11 7.05
C TYR A 49 2.53 1.73 6.75
N PHE A 50 3.13 1.56 5.58
CA PHE A 50 3.69 0.31 5.11
C PHE A 50 5.16 0.46 4.72
N SER A 51 6.05 -0.04 5.58
CA SER A 51 7.50 0.16 5.41
C SER A 51 8.07 -0.51 4.15
N MET A 52 9.19 0.05 3.66
CA MET A 52 9.98 -0.56 2.59
C MET A 52 10.46 -1.99 2.88
N LEU A 53 10.60 -2.37 4.17
CA LEU A 53 10.91 -3.74 4.55
C LEU A 53 9.77 -4.71 4.18
N GLN A 54 8.51 -4.28 4.35
CA GLN A 54 7.34 -5.07 3.96
C GLN A 54 7.26 -5.21 2.43
N ALA A 55 7.50 -4.13 1.69
CA ALA A 55 7.55 -4.14 0.22
C ALA A 55 8.56 -5.18 -0.29
N ARG A 56 9.79 -5.14 0.24
CA ARG A 56 10.85 -6.09 -0.10
C ARG A 56 10.53 -7.52 0.33
N LYS A 57 9.91 -7.68 1.51
CA LYS A 57 9.44 -9.00 1.98
C LYS A 57 8.42 -9.58 1.01
N PHE A 58 7.43 -8.80 0.57
CA PHE A 58 6.42 -9.25 -0.39
C PHE A 58 7.05 -9.63 -1.73
N ASN A 59 7.97 -8.81 -2.24
CA ASN A 59 8.68 -9.11 -3.49
C ASN A 59 9.50 -10.40 -3.41
N LYS A 60 10.05 -10.73 -2.23
CA LYS A 60 10.76 -11.99 -2.01
C LYS A 60 9.81 -13.18 -1.90
N LEU A 61 8.62 -12.98 -1.33
CA LEU A 61 7.64 -14.04 -1.09
C LEU A 61 6.85 -14.40 -2.36
N ILE A 62 6.57 -13.42 -3.22
CA ILE A 62 5.90 -13.63 -4.50
C ILE A 62 6.97 -13.92 -5.55
N ARG A 63 7.11 -15.20 -5.93
CA ARG A 63 8.23 -15.65 -6.76
C ARG A 63 8.33 -14.96 -8.13
N ASN A 64 7.20 -14.55 -8.70
CA ASN A 64 7.12 -13.91 -10.01
C ASN A 64 6.65 -12.45 -9.89
N SER A 65 7.22 -11.71 -8.94
CA SER A 65 6.95 -10.28 -8.80
C SER A 65 8.13 -9.38 -9.13
N GLU A 66 7.79 -8.17 -9.54
CA GLU A 66 8.70 -7.02 -9.63
C GLU A 66 8.27 -5.96 -8.62
N LEU A 67 9.23 -5.25 -8.03
CA LEU A 67 8.98 -4.14 -7.12
C LEU A 67 9.47 -2.83 -7.73
N LYS A 68 8.55 -1.92 -8.05
CA LYS A 68 8.84 -0.54 -8.47
C LYS A 68 8.63 0.42 -7.32
N ILE A 69 9.66 1.19 -7.01
CA ILE A 69 9.65 2.19 -5.94
C ILE A 69 9.43 3.56 -6.59
N ILE A 70 8.46 4.30 -6.06
CA ILE A 70 8.06 5.61 -6.57
C ILE A 70 8.31 6.66 -5.50
N LYS A 71 8.80 7.83 -5.92
CA LYS A 71 8.91 8.98 -5.01
C LYS A 71 7.53 9.41 -4.54
N GLY A 72 7.29 9.29 -3.23
CA GLY A 72 6.04 9.66 -2.59
C GLY A 72 5.80 8.87 -1.30
N ASN A 73 4.79 9.30 -0.54
CA ASN A 73 4.33 8.65 0.68
C ASN A 73 3.23 7.62 0.35
N HIS A 74 2.45 7.17 1.32
CA HIS A 74 1.35 6.23 1.10
C HIS A 74 0.34 6.68 0.03
N ASP A 75 0.06 7.98 -0.03
CA ASP A 75 -0.95 8.59 -0.90
C ASP A 75 -0.40 8.95 -2.30
N TRP A 76 0.80 8.48 -2.65
CA TRP A 76 1.46 8.81 -3.92
C TRP A 76 0.56 8.57 -5.14
N CYS A 77 -0.30 7.55 -5.09
CA CYS A 77 -1.21 7.17 -6.17
C CYS A 77 -2.34 8.18 -6.39
N LEU A 78 -2.73 8.90 -5.33
CA LEU A 78 -3.73 9.97 -5.37
C LEU A 78 -3.09 11.30 -5.76
N LEU A 79 -1.87 11.55 -5.28
CA LEU A 79 -1.14 12.79 -5.54
C LEU A 79 -0.53 12.85 -6.94
N TYR A 80 -0.14 11.70 -7.49
CA TYR A 80 0.59 11.57 -8.76
C TYR A 80 0.00 10.46 -9.65
N PRO A 81 -1.28 10.57 -10.07
CA PRO A 81 -1.95 9.54 -10.87
C PRO A 81 -1.28 9.28 -12.23
N GLU A 82 -0.58 10.27 -12.79
CA GLU A 82 0.20 10.15 -14.02
C GLU A 82 1.32 9.11 -13.91
N LYS A 83 1.94 8.97 -12.72
CA LYS A 83 3.00 7.97 -12.50
C LYS A 83 2.47 6.55 -12.63
N ILE A 84 1.23 6.31 -12.20
CA ILE A 84 0.59 4.99 -12.39
C ILE A 84 0.50 4.67 -13.89
N ARG A 85 0.05 5.64 -14.69
CA ARG A 85 -0.08 5.47 -16.14
C ARG A 85 1.26 5.13 -16.77
N GLU A 86 2.31 5.92 -16.48
CA GLU A 86 3.66 5.70 -17.02
C GLU A 86 4.19 4.30 -16.67
N ILE A 87 4.00 3.86 -15.42
CA ILE A 87 4.43 2.53 -14.98
C ILE A 87 3.71 1.43 -15.77
N LEU A 88 2.40 1.57 -15.98
CA LEU A 88 1.59 0.56 -16.67
C LEU A 88 1.88 0.52 -18.18
N GLU A 89 2.13 1.67 -18.82
CA GLU A 89 2.50 1.73 -20.24
C GLU A 89 3.86 1.07 -20.49
N ASN A 90 4.82 1.25 -19.58
CA ASN A 90 6.14 0.61 -19.67
C ASN A 90 6.12 -0.91 -19.44
N GLU A 91 5.07 -1.48 -18.83
CA GLU A 91 4.93 -2.93 -18.66
C GLU A 91 4.25 -3.64 -19.86
N ASN A 92 3.58 -2.88 -20.72
CA ASN A 92 2.81 -3.40 -21.85
C ASN A 92 3.57 -3.32 -23.19
N ASN A 93 4.77 -2.72 -23.20
CA ASN A 93 5.70 -2.70 -24.33
C ASN A 93 6.77 -3.80 -24.18
#